data_AF-A0A9D3C4I1-F1
#
_entry.id   AF-A0A9D3C4I1-F1
#
_cell.length_a   1.000
_cell.length_b   1.000
_cell.length_c   1.000
_cell.angle_alpha   90.00
_cell.angle_beta   90.00
_cell.angle_gamma   90.00
#
_symmetry.space_group_name_H-M   'P 1'
#
loop_
_entity.id
_entity.type
_entity.pdbx_description
1 polymer ?
#
loop_
_entity_poly.entity_id
_entity_poly.type
_entity_poly.pdbx_seq_one_letter_code
_entity_poly.pdbx_strand_id
1 'polypeptide(L)'
;MAAVCVQAELRLRDGQNRTVGVVVGNGLSALRSGISELNAKVSQILTELVDRERPRGGCTRVDEDEDSDEDEDFKDTLEPQPAPKKSKTTQNS
;
A
#
# COMPACT_ATOMS: atom_id res chain seq x y z
N MET A 1 -10.30 -6.70 32.64
CA MET A 1 -10.42 -7.13 31.23
C MET A 1 -9.04 -7.00 30.59
N ALA A 2 -8.57 -8.01 29.87
CA ALA A 2 -7.30 -7.94 29.15
C ALA A 2 -7.46 -7.00 27.94
N ALA A 3 -6.47 -6.14 27.70
CA ALA A 3 -6.45 -5.28 26.52
C ALA A 3 -6.28 -6.14 25.27
N VAL A 4 -7.20 -6.00 24.31
CA VAL A 4 -7.07 -6.65 22.99
C VAL A 4 -6.03 -5.84 22.21
N CYS A 5 -5.08 -6.51 21.57
CA CYS A 5 -4.07 -5.85 20.75
C CYS A 5 -3.90 -6.58 19.42
N VAL A 6 -3.60 -5.80 18.38
CA VAL A 6 -3.17 -6.33 17.08
C VAL A 6 -1.67 -6.09 17.00
N GLN A 7 -0.92 -7.13 16.64
CA GLN A 7 0.54 -7.10 16.61
C GLN A 7 1.08 -7.55 15.26
N ALA A 8 2.22 -6.99 14.89
CA ALA A 8 3.05 -7.45 13.78
C ALA A 8 4.45 -7.75 14.31
N GLU A 9 5.05 -8.84 13.82
CA GLU A 9 6.42 -9.23 14.10
C GLU A 9 7.24 -9.08 12.82
N LEU A 10 8.34 -8.34 12.89
CA LEU A 10 9.30 -8.16 11.82
C LEU A 10 10.56 -8.95 12.16
N ARG A 11 10.93 -9.90 11.30
CA ARG A 11 12.15 -10.69 11.43
C ARG A 11 13.20 -10.20 10.46
N LEU A 12 14.32 -9.72 10.99
CA LEU A 12 15.42 -9.16 10.23
C LEU A 12 16.44 -10.25 9.88
N ARG A 13 17.23 -10.00 8.83
CA ARG A 13 18.23 -10.96 8.33
C ARG A 13 19.40 -11.19 9.29
N ASP A 14 19.65 -10.23 10.18
CA ASP A 14 20.63 -10.34 11.26
C ASP A 14 20.13 -11.18 12.45
N GLY A 15 18.93 -11.75 12.35
CA GLY A 15 18.30 -12.55 13.39
C GLY A 15 17.58 -11.74 14.46
N GLN A 16 17.53 -10.41 14.36
CA GLN A 16 16.76 -9.59 15.27
C GLN A 16 15.26 -9.63 14.94
N ASN A 17 14.43 -9.68 15.98
CA ASN A 17 12.98 -9.57 15.85
C ASN A 17 12.50 -8.24 16.45
N ARG A 18 11.58 -7.58 15.76
CA ARG A 18 10.89 -6.38 16.25
C ARG A 18 9.40 -6.61 16.27
N THR A 19 8.78 -6.39 17.43
CA THR A 19 7.33 -6.45 17.57
C THR A 19 6.77 -5.04 17.65
N VAL A 20 5.74 -4.78 16.85
CA VAL A 20 4.96 -3.54 16.93
C VAL A 20 3.50 -3.90 17.19
N GLY A 21 2.85 -3.18 18.08
CA GLY A 21 1.48 -3.46 18.50
C GLY A 21 0.64 -2.21 18.62
N VAL A 22 -0.67 -2.38 18.41
CA VAL A 22 -1.69 -1.37 18.64
C VAL A 22 -2.73 -1.98 19.57
N VAL A 23 -2.97 -1.33 20.71
CA VAL A 23 -4.07 -1.69 21.61
C VAL A 23 -5.37 -1.24 20.96
N VAL A 24 -6.33 -2.15 20.86
CA VAL A 24 -7.63 -1.88 20.25
C VAL A 24 -8.73 -1.99 21.28
N GLY A 25 -9.73 -1.11 21.15
CA GLY A 25 -10.97 -1.22 21.90
C GLY A 25 -11.81 -2.42 21.44
N ASN A 26 -12.92 -2.66 22.14
CA ASN A 26 -13.87 -3.70 21.74
C ASN A 26 -14.67 -3.24 20.51
N GLY A 27 -14.87 -4.16 19.56
CA GLY A 27 -15.71 -3.97 18.39
C GLY A 27 -14.94 -3.87 17.07
N LEU A 28 -15.64 -4.15 15.96
CA LEU A 28 -15.05 -4.26 14.63
C LEU A 28 -14.54 -2.92 14.08
N SER A 29 -15.17 -1.81 14.46
CA SER A 29 -14.71 -0.47 14.07
C SER A 29 -13.35 -0.15 14.69
N ALA A 30 -13.18 -0.41 15.99
CA ALA A 30 -11.91 -0.23 16.69
C ALA A 30 -10.83 -1.17 16.13
N LEU A 31 -11.18 -2.42 15.80
CA LEU A 31 -10.28 -3.36 15.15
C LEU A 31 -9.82 -2.85 13.77
N ARG A 32 -10.74 -2.37 12.93
CA ARG A 32 -10.42 -1.80 11.61
C ARG A 32 -9.45 -0.63 11.74
N SER A 33 -9.73 0.31 12.64
CA SER A 33 -8.84 1.44 12.90
C SER A 33 -7.46 1.00 13.41
N GLY A 34 -7.43 0.02 14.32
CA GLY A 34 -6.18 -0.53 14.82
C GLY A 34 -5.33 -1.22 13.76
N ILE A 35 -5.96 -1.94 12.82
CA ILE A 35 -5.26 -2.53 11.66
C ILE A 35 -4.69 -1.42 10.76
N SER A 36 -5.45 -0.37 10.48
CA SER A 36 -4.96 0.76 9.69
C SER A 36 -3.78 1.48 10.37
N GLU A 37 -3.84 1.69 11.69
CA GLU A 37 -2.75 2.28 12.46
C GLU A 37 -1.51 1.37 12.46
N LEU A 38 -1.69 0.07 12.69
CA LEU A 38 -0.60 -0.90 12.66
C LEU A 38 0.08 -0.91 11.28
N ASN A 39 -0.70 -0.86 10.20
CA ASN A 39 -0.19 -0.81 8.85
C ASN A 39 0.65 0.45 8.58
N ALA A 40 0.18 1.62 9.06
CA ALA A 40 0.95 2.85 8.95
C ALA A 40 2.30 2.75 9.70
N LYS A 41 2.29 2.23 10.93
CA LYS A 41 3.51 2.01 11.72
C LYS A 41 4.48 1.04 11.05
N VAL A 42 3.98 -0.08 10.52
CA VAL A 42 4.81 -1.06 9.81
C VAL A 42 5.39 -0.45 8.54
N SER A 43 4.58 0.28 7.76
CA SER A 43 5.03 0.94 6.54
C SER A 43 6.15 1.94 6.84
N GLN A 44 6.00 2.75 7.89
CA GLN A 44 7.05 3.67 8.33
C GLN A 44 8.35 2.93 8.68
N ILE A 45 8.27 1.86 9.47
CA ILE A 45 9.46 1.07 9.85
C ILE A 45 10.16 0.51 8.61
N LEU A 46 9.40 0.00 7.64
CA LEU A 46 9.96 -0.54 6.41
C LEU A 46 10.63 0.55 5.57
N THR A 47 10.01 1.73 5.43
CA THR A 47 10.62 2.88 4.76
C THR A 47 11.94 3.27 5.42
N GLU A 48 11.96 3.40 6.74
CA GLU A 48 13.19 3.72 7.48
C GLU A 48 14.29 2.67 7.30
N LEU A 49 13.93 1.38 7.19
CA LEU A 49 14.91 0.32 6.93
C LEU A 49 15.49 0.43 5.52
N VAL A 50 14.65 0.70 4.52
CA VAL A 50 15.10 0.92 3.14
C VAL A 50 16.01 2.14 3.05
N ASP A 51 15.64 3.25 3.72
CA ASP A 51 16.44 4.47 3.71
C ASP A 51 17.80 4.29 4.39
N ARG A 52 17.90 3.43 5.42
CA ARG A 52 19.18 3.07 6.05
C ARG A 52 20.06 2.22 5.15
N GLU A 53 19.48 1.37 4.32
CA GLU A 53 20.20 0.54 3.35
C GLU A 53 20.64 1.36 2.12
N ARG A 54 19.95 2.45 1.82
CA ARG A 54 20.31 3.34 0.72
C ARG A 54 21.68 3.97 1.00
N PRO A 55 22.68 3.80 0.11
CA PRO A 55 24.00 4.36 0.34
C PRO A 55 23.89 5.89 0.43
N ARG A 56 24.45 6.48 1.50
CA ARG A 56 24.46 7.93 1.78
C ARG A 56 25.22 8.79 0.74
N GLY A 57 25.48 8.24 -0.46
CA GLY A 57 26.27 8.85 -1.53
C GLY A 57 25.56 8.93 -2.89
N GLY A 58 24.24 8.74 -2.94
CA GLY A 58 23.45 8.98 -4.15
C GLY A 58 22.97 10.43 -4.25
N CYS A 59 23.89 11.40 -4.22
CA CYS A 59 23.57 12.77 -4.62
C CYS A 59 23.45 12.80 -6.15
N THR A 60 22.25 12.53 -6.67
CA THR A 60 21.80 13.18 -7.89
C THR A 60 20.69 14.13 -7.46
N ARG A 61 21.10 15.31 -6.99
CA ARG A 61 20.33 16.52 -7.27
C ARG A 61 20.29 16.60 -8.79
N VAL A 62 19.16 16.26 -9.39
CA VAL A 62 18.78 16.85 -10.66
C VAL A 62 17.77 17.91 -10.25
N ASP A 63 18.30 18.99 -9.67
CA ASP A 63 17.62 20.28 -9.69
C ASP A 63 17.72 20.73 -11.17
N GLU A 64 16.57 20.91 -11.80
CA GLU A 64 16.28 21.93 -12.83
C GLU A 64 17.31 22.09 -13.97
N ASP A 65 17.09 21.36 -15.07
CA ASP A 65 17.22 21.97 -16.40
C ASP A 65 15.80 22.03 -16.99
N GLU A 66 15.25 23.24 -17.00
CA GLU A 66 14.15 23.65 -17.87
C GLU A 66 14.55 23.33 -19.32
N ASP A 67 13.90 22.35 -19.94
CA ASP A 67 13.62 22.47 -21.37
C ASP A 67 12.14 22.13 -21.58
N SER A 68 11.40 23.22 -21.75
CA SER A 68 10.02 23.28 -22.16
C SER A 68 9.93 22.87 -23.62
N ASP A 69 9.41 21.67 -23.90
CA ASP A 69 8.73 21.40 -25.16
C ASP A 69 7.28 21.04 -24.85
N GLU A 70 6.42 22.06 -25.02
CA GLU A 70 5.00 21.90 -25.20
C GLU A 70 4.76 21.02 -26.43
N ASP A 71 4.16 19.85 -26.27
CA ASP A 71 3.36 19.24 -27.32
C ASP A 71 2.16 18.54 -26.68
N GLU A 72 1.06 19.30 -26.62
CA GLU A 72 -0.28 18.77 -26.42
C GLU A 72 -0.70 17.92 -27.62
N ASP A 73 -0.86 16.61 -27.45
CA ASP A 73 -1.83 15.86 -28.28
C ASP A 73 -2.70 15.00 -27.37
N PHE A 74 -3.64 15.69 -26.73
CA PHE A 74 -4.77 15.12 -26.01
C PHE A 74 -5.73 14.48 -27.03
N LYS A 75 -5.48 13.23 -27.42
CA LYS A 75 -6.49 12.39 -28.07
C LYS A 75 -7.16 11.48 -27.05
N ASP A 76 -8.18 12.07 -26.46
CA ASP A 76 -9.34 11.43 -25.86
C ASP A 76 -9.72 10.12 -26.59
N THR A 77 -9.61 9.01 -25.89
CA THR A 77 -10.42 7.83 -26.23
C THR A 77 -10.85 7.16 -24.93
N LEU A 78 -11.77 7.83 -24.25
CA LEU A 78 -12.64 7.21 -23.26
C LEU A 78 -13.40 6.01 -23.89
N GLU A 79 -13.05 4.80 -23.44
CA GLU A 79 -13.83 3.58 -23.16
C GLU A 79 -15.26 3.39 -23.75
N PRO A 80 -15.77 2.14 -23.99
CA PRO A 80 -15.85 1.12 -22.93
C PRO A 80 -15.83 -0.39 -23.30
N GLN A 81 -15.59 -1.18 -22.25
CA GLN A 81 -15.79 -2.62 -21.97
C GLN A 81 -16.47 -3.59 -22.99
N PRO A 82 -16.05 -4.88 -22.99
CA PRO A 82 -16.81 -5.97 -23.62
C PRO A 82 -18.04 -6.36 -22.79
N ALA A 83 -19.22 -6.35 -23.41
CA ALA A 83 -20.45 -6.87 -22.80
C ALA A 83 -20.40 -8.40 -22.66
N PRO A 84 -20.62 -8.98 -21.46
CA PRO A 84 -20.81 -10.42 -21.31
C PRO A 84 -22.17 -10.84 -21.89
N LYS A 85 -22.15 -11.67 -22.95
CA LYS A 85 -23.37 -12.32 -23.46
C LYS A 85 -23.87 -13.31 -22.41
N LYS A 86 -25.04 -12.99 -21.87
CA LYS A 86 -25.80 -13.79 -20.91
C LYS A 86 -26.18 -15.14 -21.56
N SER A 87 -25.76 -16.25 -20.95
CA SER A 87 -26.34 -17.57 -21.23
C SER A 87 -27.77 -17.62 -20.70
N LYS A 88 -28.74 -18.00 -21.53
CA LYS A 88 -30.12 -18.27 -21.10
C LYS A 88 -30.56 -19.65 -21.59
N THR A 89 -30.64 -20.58 -20.63
CA THR A 89 -31.72 -21.54 -20.34
C THR A 89 -32.55 -22.15 -21.49
N THR A 90 -32.46 -23.48 -21.55
CA THR A 90 -33.54 -24.51 -21.67
C THR A 90 -34.72 -24.26 -22.61
N GLN A 91 -34.91 -25.18 -23.56
CA GLN A 91 -36.25 -25.53 -24.03
C GLN A 91 -36.35 -27.03 -24.27
N ASN A 92 -37.26 -27.66 -23.53
CA ASN A 92 -37.72 -29.03 -23.70
C ASN A 92 -38.83 -29.01 -24.76
N SER A 93 -38.84 -29.96 -25.69
CA SER A 93 -40.09 -30.60 -26.15
C SER A 93 -39.79 -31.86 -26.94
#